data_AF-A0A3C1YGS1-F1
#
_entry.id   AF-A0A3C1YGS1-F1
#
_cell.length_a   1.000
_cell.length_b   1.000
_cell.length_c   1.000
_cell.angle_alpha   90.00
_cell.angle_beta   90.00
_cell.angle_gamma   90.00
#
_symmetry.space_group_name_H-M   'P 1'
#
loop_
_entity.id
_entity.type
_entity.pdbx_description
1 polymer ?
#
loop_
_entity_poly.entity_id
_entity_poly.type
_entity_poly.pdbx_seq_one_letter_code
_entity_poly.pdbx_strand_id
1 'polypeptide(L)' 'MVFWHVFLATFSLVFLAELGDKTQLAVLLMAAQDRPMWGVFFGSASALVLSTLIAVLLGTVISNYISPALIQ' A
#
# COMPACT_ATOMS: atom_id res chain seq x y z
N MET A 1 -4.89 -23.54 5.68
CA MET A 1 -6.08 -22.89 5.09
C MET A 1 -6.31 -21.47 5.61
N VAL A 2 -6.14 -21.18 6.91
CA VAL A 2 -6.38 -19.83 7.49
C VAL A 2 -5.56 -18.72 6.83
N PHE A 3 -4.28 -18.96 6.55
CA PHE A 3 -3.40 -17.96 5.89
C PHE A 3 -3.97 -17.42 4.58
N TRP A 4 -4.47 -18.31 3.70
CA TRP A 4 -5.00 -17.92 2.40
C TRP A 4 -6.28 -17.08 2.52
N HIS A 5 -7.10 -17.34 3.55
CA HIS A 5 -8.30 -16.55 3.83
C HIS A 5 -7.93 -15.16 4.34
N VAL A 6 -6.95 -15.06 5.24
CA VAL A 6 -6.47 -13.77 5.77
C VAL A 6 -5.83 -12.95 4.65
N PHE A 7 -4.95 -13.56 3.85
CA PHE A 7 -4.36 -12.90 2.68
C PHE A 7 -5.45 -12.43 1.71
N LEU A 8 -6.39 -13.31 1.35
CA LEU A 8 -7.64 -13.06 0.62
C LEU A 8 -8.33 -11.76 1.03
N ALA A 9 -8.73 -11.76 2.29
CA ALA A 9 -9.54 -10.73 2.90
C ALA A 9 -8.78 -9.40 2.99
N THR A 10 -7.56 -9.43 3.51
CA THR A 10 -6.73 -8.23 3.67
C THR A 10 -6.38 -7.62 2.32
N PHE A 11 -5.98 -8.43 1.34
CA PHE A 11 -5.69 -7.93 -0.01
C PHE A 11 -6.92 -7.28 -0.63
N SER A 12 -8.07 -7.96 -0.63
CA SER A 12 -9.29 -7.44 -1.25
C SER A 12 -9.77 -6.15 -0.57
N LEU A 13 -9.70 -6.09 0.77
CA LEU A 13 -10.09 -4.91 1.53
C LEU A 13 -9.20 -3.72 1.22
N VAL A 14 -7.88 -3.89 1.26
CA VAL A 14 -6.92 -2.82 0.96
C VAL A 14 -7.01 -2.40 -0.51
N PHE A 15 -7.13 -3.36 -1.42
CA PHE A 15 -7.27 -3.10 -2.85
C PHE A 15 -8.51 -2.26 -3.17
N LEU A 16 -9.66 -2.59 -2.57
CA LEU A 16 -10.88 -1.78 -2.72
C LEU A 16 -10.75 -0.41 -2.04
N ALA A 17 -10.07 -0.31 -0.90
CA ALA A 17 -9.89 0.95 -0.20
C ALA A 17 -9.00 1.94 -0.97
N GLU A 18 -8.00 1.43 -1.68
CA GLU A 18 -7.03 2.23 -2.44
C GLU A 18 -7.46 2.48 -3.90
N LEU A 19 -8.52 1.83 -4.37
CA LEU A 19 -9.03 1.97 -5.74
C LEU A 19 -9.53 3.40 -6.00
N GLY A 20 -8.92 4.08 -6.98
CA GLY A 20 -9.29 5.44 -7.36
C GLY A 20 -8.65 6.54 -6.50
N ASP A 21 -7.63 6.22 -5.70
CA ASP A 21 -6.88 7.24 -4.98
C ASP A 21 -6.12 8.19 -5.95
N LYS A 22 -5.84 9.39 -5.45
CA LYS A 22 -5.09 10.45 -6.14
C LYS A 22 -3.71 9.97 -6.60
N THR A 23 -3.07 9.05 -5.88
CA THR A 23 -1.80 8.46 -6.32
C THR A 23 -1.95 7.68 -7.61
N GLN A 24 -3.05 6.93 -7.81
CA GLN A 24 -3.32 6.20 -9.05
C GLN A 24 -3.57 7.14 -10.23
N LEU A 25 -4.29 8.24 -10.01
CA LEU A 25 -4.48 9.27 -11.03
C LEU A 25 -3.15 9.95 -11.41
N ALA A 26 -2.28 10.22 -10.44
CA ALA A 26 -0.95 10.77 -10.71
C ALA A 26 -0.09 9.80 -11.55
N VAL A 27 -0.11 8.51 -11.23
CA VAL A 27 0.60 7.48 -12.01
C VAL A 27 0.04 7.36 -13.42
N LEU A 28 -1.28 7.40 -13.58
CA LEU A 28 -1.94 7.39 -14.89
C LEU A 28 -1.55 8.61 -15.74
N LEU A 29 -1.55 9.80 -15.16
CA LEU A 29 -1.12 11.03 -15.84
C LEU A 29 0.37 11.00 -16.20
N MET A 30 1.22 10.45 -15.33
CA MET A 30 2.64 10.26 -15.63
C MET A 30 2.83 9.29 -16.79
N ALA A 31 2.06 8.21 -16.85
CA ALA A 31 2.08 7.27 -17.97
C ALA A 31 1.57 7.88 -19.28
N ALA A 32 0.62 8.83 -19.20
CA ALA A 32 0.04 9.51 -20.35
C ALA A 32 0.95 10.60 -20.96
N GLN A 33 1.94 11.13 -20.22
CA GLN A 33 2.85 12.19 -20.66
C GLN A 33 4.14 11.68 -21.36
N ASP A 34 4.03 10.65 -22.21
CA ASP A 34 5.16 10.06 -22.96
C ASP A 34 6.35 9.54 -22.09
N ARG A 35 6.12 9.31 -20.80
CA ARG A 35 7.12 8.66 -19.95
C ARG A 35 7.21 7.17 -20.32
N PRO A 36 8.39 6.55 -20.22
CA PRO A 36 8.54 5.12 -20.50
C PRO A 36 7.62 4.32 -19.58
N MET A 37 6.65 3.61 -20.18
CA MET A 37 5.59 2.86 -19.47
C MET A 37 6.14 1.96 -18.37
N TRP A 38 7.20 1.21 -18.69
CA TRP A 38 7.88 0.34 -17.73
C TRP A 38 8.54 1.11 -16.59
N GLY A 39 9.11 2.29 -16.86
CA GLY A 39 9.71 3.14 -15.83
C GLY A 39 8.66 3.69 -14.86
N VAL A 40 7.49 4.08 -15.36
CA VAL A 40 6.37 4.54 -14.52
C VAL A 40 5.79 3.38 -13.70
N PHE A 41 5.63 2.19 -14.32
CA PHE A 41 5.15 1.00 -13.62
C PHE A 41 6.10 0.58 -12.49
N PHE A 42 7.38 0.35 -12.78
CA PHE A 42 8.33 -0.06 -11.75
C PHE A 42 8.56 1.04 -10.71
N GLY A 43 8.60 2.30 -11.11
CA GLY A 43 8.74 3.43 -10.18
C GLY A 43 7.58 3.52 -9.19
N SER A 44 6.35 3.47 -9.69
CA SER A 44 5.15 3.52 -8.85
C SER A 44 4.98 2.27 -7.98
N ALA A 45 5.22 1.08 -8.52
CA ALA A 45 5.18 -0.17 -7.76
C ALA A 45 6.22 -0.20 -6.63
N SER A 46 7.45 0.24 -6.91
CA SER A 46 8.52 0.34 -5.90
C SER A 46 8.16 1.35 -4.82
N ALA A 47 7.62 2.51 -5.21
CA ALA A 47 7.19 3.53 -4.26
C ALA A 47 6.09 3.02 -3.32
N LEU A 48 5.11 2.28 -3.85
CA LEU A 48 4.05 1.66 -3.05
C LEU A 48 4.62 0.66 -2.04
N VAL A 49 5.45 -0.29 -2.50
CA VAL A 49 6.07 -1.30 -1.62
C VAL A 49 6.89 -0.65 -0.52
N LEU A 50 7.72 0.35 -0.86
CA LEU A 50 8.55 1.05 0.11
C LEU A 50 7.70 1.84 1.12
N SER A 51 6.67 2.53 0.66
CA SER A 51 5.75 3.27 1.53
C SER A 51 5.05 2.34 2.52
N THR A 52 4.50 1.22 2.04
CA THR A 52 3.86 0.21 2.89
C THR A 52 4.86 -0.40 3.87
N LEU A 53 6.08 -0.71 3.43
CA LEU A 53 7.11 -1.26 4.31
C LEU A 53 7.45 -0.30 5.45
N ILE A 54 7.65 0.99 5.13
CA ILE A 54 7.90 2.03 6.14
C ILE A 54 6.72 2.14 7.10
N ALA A 55 5.48 2.17 6.59
CA ALA A 55 4.28 2.22 7.41
C ALA A 55 4.16 1.03 8.37
N VAL A 56 4.45 -0.19 7.90
CA VAL A 56 4.42 -1.40 8.73
C VAL A 56 5.53 -1.39 9.77
N LEU A 57 6.76 -1.00 9.41
CA LEU A 57 7.88 -0.92 10.35
C LEU A 57 7.59 0.10 11.46
N LEU A 58 7.15 1.31 11.09
CA LEU A 58 6.78 2.34 12.05
C LEU A 58 5.57 1.91 12.90
N GLY A 59 4.54 1.35 12.28
CA GLY A 59 3.36 0.84 12.99
C GLY A 59 3.71 -0.25 14.00
N THR A 60 4.64 -1.14 13.65
CA THR A 60 5.15 -2.18 14.56
C THR A 60 5.91 -1.58 15.74
N VAL A 61 6.79 -0.61 15.48
CA VAL A 61 7.53 0.10 16.54
C VAL A 61 6.55 0.80 17.48
N ILE A 62 5.62 1.58 16.94
CA ILE A 62 4.61 2.32 17.71
C ILE A 62 3.72 1.36 18.52
N SER A 63 3.32 0.22 17.94
CA SER A 63 2.52 -0.79 18.63
C SER A 63 3.21 -1.38 19.87
N ASN A 64 4.54 -1.30 19.99
CA ASN A 64 5.25 -1.72 21.18
C ASN A 64 5.20 -0.67 22.32
N TYR A 65 4.95 0.59 21.99
CA TYR A 65 4.86 1.69 22.97
C TYR A 65 3.42 2.04 23.34
N ILE A 66 2.45 1.75 22.47
CA ILE A 66 1.04 1.98 22.76
C ILE A 66 0.43 0.68 23.32
N SER A 67 0.06 0.71 24.60
CA SER A 67 -0.61 -0.42 25.25
C SER A 67 -1.92 -0.75 24.52
N PRO A 68 -2.18 -2.02 24.15
CA PRO A 68 -3.39 -2.46 23.45
C PRO A 68 -4.71 -2.05 24.12
N ALA A 69 -4.67 -1.77 25.43
CA ALA A 69 -5.80 -1.32 26.23
C ALA A 69 -6.36 0.06 25.86
N LEU A 70 -5.66 0.86 25.04
CA LEU A 70 -6.13 2.18 24.58
C LEU A 70 -6.78 2.15 23.18
N ILE A 71 -6.70 1.03 22.45
CA ILE A 71 -7.13 0.94 21.03
C ILE A 71 -8.21 -0.15 20.81
N GLN A 72 -8.67 -0.83 21.87
CA GLN A 72 -9.90 -1.63 21.83
C GLN A 72 -11.10 -0.77 22.21
#